data_AF-A0A7K4G348-F1
#
_entry.id   AF-A0A7K4G348-F1
#
_cell.length_a   1.000
_cell.length_b   1.000
_cell.length_c   1.000
_cell.angle_alpha   90.00
_cell.angle_beta   90.00
_cell.angle_gamma   90.00
#
_symmetry.space_group_name_H-M   'P 1'
#
loop_
_entity.id
_entity.type
_entity.pdbx_description
1 polymer ?
#
loop_
_entity_poly.entity_id
_entity_poly.type
_entity_poly.pdbx_seq_one_letter_code
_entity_poly.pdbx_strand_id
1 'polypeptide(L)'
;MKAQIELFALTKFAMIFFIFALSAILVSYGDREKSALCNSRAEFIAQGIGASFTQVINSPAEDERKIVPLETVLSSSSNDFARYNITIFNRAPDKKTLIITVKSNTQGCQGGASVGYPEENFELHYNDVGNRFSDNDNLNLTPSNTFSERSRYLILLKCSEKELTAGASVKHLFIEDCNAEKPSDCVLNFNDAFLTGLGKKCAFPDINSV
;
A
#
# COMPACT_ATOMS: atom_id res chain seq x y z
N MET A 1 -51.29 -29.24 -39.36
CA MET A 1 -50.49 -29.75 -38.21
C MET A 1 -49.01 -29.37 -38.27
N LYS A 2 -48.31 -29.37 -39.42
CA LYS A 2 -46.88 -28.97 -39.50
C LYS A 2 -46.58 -27.54 -38.99
N ALA A 3 -47.41 -26.57 -39.36
CA ALA A 3 -47.28 -25.17 -38.90
C ALA A 3 -47.39 -25.00 -37.37
N GLN A 4 -48.18 -25.83 -36.67
CA GLN A 4 -48.30 -25.77 -35.20
C GLN A 4 -47.06 -26.33 -34.50
N ILE A 5 -46.39 -27.33 -35.10
CA ILE A 5 -45.14 -27.90 -34.58
C ILE A 5 -44.00 -26.91 -34.79
N GLU A 6 -43.97 -26.22 -35.93
CA GLU A 6 -42.98 -25.17 -36.23
C GLU A 6 -43.14 -23.96 -35.32
N LEU A 7 -44.38 -23.50 -35.08
CA LEU A 7 -44.66 -22.42 -34.11
C LEU A 7 -44.25 -22.81 -32.68
N PHE A 8 -44.55 -24.03 -32.25
CA PHE A 8 -44.18 -24.51 -30.92
C PHE A 8 -42.66 -24.62 -30.74
N ALA A 9 -41.96 -25.14 -31.74
CA ALA A 9 -40.50 -25.20 -31.76
C ALA A 9 -39.90 -23.78 -31.73
N LEU A 10 -40.41 -22.84 -32.52
CA LEU A 10 -39.95 -21.46 -32.57
C LEU A 10 -40.05 -20.78 -31.19
N THR A 11 -41.19 -20.91 -30.49
CA THR A 11 -41.35 -20.36 -29.14
C THR A 11 -40.39 -20.97 -28.12
N LYS A 12 -40.12 -22.27 -28.19
CA LYS A 12 -39.16 -22.92 -27.27
C LYS A 12 -37.72 -22.47 -27.52
N PHE A 13 -37.32 -22.36 -28.79
CA PHE A 13 -36.00 -21.85 -29.13
C PHE A 13 -35.84 -20.37 -28.75
N ALA A 14 -36.86 -19.55 -28.96
CA ALA A 14 -36.87 -18.15 -28.53
C ALA A 14 -36.73 -18.02 -27.00
N MET A 15 -37.44 -18.85 -26.23
CA MET A 15 -37.37 -18.84 -24.76
C MET A 15 -36.00 -19.26 -24.24
N ILE A 16 -35.40 -20.31 -24.82
CA ILE A 16 -34.06 -20.78 -24.48
C ILE A 16 -33.00 -19.72 -24.84
N PHE A 17 -33.10 -19.13 -26.04
CA PHE A 17 -32.22 -18.05 -26.46
C PHE A 17 -32.29 -16.86 -25.51
N PHE A 18 -33.49 -16.50 -25.05
CA PHE A 18 -33.68 -15.40 -24.11
C PHE A 18 -33.02 -15.68 -22.76
N ILE A 19 -33.11 -16.91 -22.24
CA ILE A 19 -32.46 -17.31 -20.98
C ILE A 19 -30.93 -17.25 -21.12
N PHE A 20 -30.38 -17.72 -22.23
CA PHE A 20 -28.93 -17.63 -22.49
C PHE A 20 -28.46 -16.19 -22.65
N ALA A 21 -29.20 -15.36 -23.38
CA ALA A 21 -28.90 -13.94 -23.53
C ALA A 21 -28.92 -13.21 -22.18
N LEU A 22 -29.94 -13.46 -21.36
CA LEU A 22 -30.04 -12.85 -20.02
C LEU A 22 -28.89 -13.30 -19.10
N SER A 23 -28.54 -14.59 -19.15
CA SER A 23 -27.44 -15.14 -18.36
C SER A 23 -26.08 -14.57 -18.79
N ALA A 24 -25.84 -14.44 -20.11
CA ALA A 24 -24.63 -13.84 -20.65
C ALA A 24 -24.51 -12.35 -20.28
N ILE A 25 -25.63 -11.63 -20.31
CA ILE A 25 -25.69 -10.23 -19.87
C ILE A 25 -25.35 -10.10 -18.38
N LEU A 26 -25.96 -10.93 -17.52
CA LEU A 26 -25.70 -10.91 -16.07
C LEU A 26 -24.25 -11.23 -15.73
N VAL A 27 -23.64 -12.22 -16.39
CA VAL A 27 -22.22 -12.55 -16.21
C VAL A 27 -21.34 -11.37 -16.65
N SER A 28 -21.66 -10.72 -17.77
CA SER A 28 -20.89 -9.57 -18.27
C SER A 28 -20.97 -8.34 -17.34
N TYR A 29 -22.12 -8.08 -16.72
CA TYR A 29 -22.26 -7.00 -15.74
C TYR A 29 -21.51 -7.31 -14.44
N GLY A 30 -21.55 -8.57 -13.99
CA GLY A 30 -20.85 -9.00 -12.77
C GLY A 30 -19.35 -8.72 -12.82
N ASP A 31 -18.70 -8.90 -13.98
CA ASP A 31 -17.26 -8.69 -14.08
C ASP A 31 -16.86 -7.20 -14.17
N ARG A 32 -17.71 -6.37 -14.78
CA ARG A 32 -17.50 -4.91 -14.80
C ARG A 32 -17.65 -4.30 -13.41
N GLU A 33 -18.67 -4.70 -12.66
CA GLU A 33 -18.87 -4.23 -11.28
C GLU A 33 -17.75 -4.70 -10.36
N LYS A 34 -17.31 -5.95 -10.48
CA LYS A 34 -16.14 -6.46 -9.73
C LYS A 34 -14.87 -5.65 -10.02
N SER A 35 -14.61 -5.34 -11.29
CA SER A 35 -13.44 -4.52 -11.67
C SER A 35 -13.52 -3.11 -11.09
N ALA A 36 -14.70 -2.48 -11.16
CA ALA A 36 -14.93 -1.15 -10.58
C ALA A 36 -14.75 -1.14 -9.04
N LEU A 37 -15.31 -2.14 -8.35
CA LEU A 37 -15.13 -2.32 -6.91
C LEU A 37 -13.66 -2.57 -6.55
N CYS A 38 -12.94 -3.35 -7.35
CA CYS A 38 -11.52 -3.60 -7.10
C CYS A 38 -10.67 -2.32 -7.25
N ASN A 39 -10.90 -1.53 -8.30
CA ASN A 39 -10.20 -0.25 -8.49
C ASN A 39 -10.49 0.72 -7.35
N SER A 40 -11.76 0.85 -6.96
CA SER A 40 -12.16 1.70 -5.83
C SER A 40 -11.48 1.27 -4.53
N ARG A 41 -11.35 -0.05 -4.29
CA ARG A 41 -10.66 -0.56 -3.11
C ARG A 41 -9.15 -0.29 -3.15
N ALA A 42 -8.51 -0.50 -4.30
CA ALA A 42 -7.09 -0.21 -4.49
C ALA A 42 -6.79 1.28 -4.26
N GLU A 43 -7.66 2.17 -4.76
CA GLU A 43 -7.56 3.61 -4.54
C GLU A 43 -7.75 3.98 -3.07
N PHE A 44 -8.75 3.41 -2.40
CA PHE A 44 -8.97 3.63 -0.96
C PHE A 44 -7.75 3.24 -0.12
N ILE A 45 -7.11 2.11 -0.44
CA ILE A 45 -5.88 1.66 0.22
C ILE A 45 -4.74 2.65 -0.04
N ALA A 46 -4.53 3.06 -1.29
CA ALA A 46 -3.49 4.01 -1.67
C ALA A 46 -3.67 5.35 -0.94
N GLN A 47 -4.90 5.86 -0.89
CA GLN A 47 -5.25 7.10 -0.17
C GLN A 47 -5.04 6.96 1.34
N GLY A 48 -5.39 5.82 1.95
CA GLY A 48 -5.16 5.57 3.37
C GLY A 48 -3.68 5.56 3.75
N ILE A 49 -2.83 4.94 2.92
CA ILE A 49 -1.38 4.98 3.07
C ILE A 49 -0.88 6.42 2.87
N GLY A 50 -1.34 7.11 1.82
CA GLY A 50 -0.96 8.50 1.54
C GLY A 50 -1.34 9.49 2.64
N ALA A 51 -2.49 9.30 3.28
CA ALA A 51 -2.90 10.07 4.45
C ALA A 51 -1.96 9.83 5.64
N SER A 52 -1.48 8.60 5.83
CA SER A 52 -0.51 8.26 6.88
C SER A 52 0.85 8.94 6.63
N PHE A 53 1.32 8.96 5.38
CA PHE A 53 2.51 9.74 5.00
C PHE A 53 2.30 11.23 5.26
N THR A 54 1.17 11.78 4.81
CA THR A 54 0.84 13.20 4.98
C THR A 54 0.81 13.58 6.46
N GLN A 55 0.26 12.72 7.32
CA GLN A 55 0.24 12.91 8.78
C GLN A 55 1.67 13.02 9.33
N VAL A 56 2.51 12.04 9.01
CA VAL A 56 3.90 11.99 9.53
C VAL A 56 4.72 13.16 9.02
N ILE A 57 4.67 13.46 7.73
CA ILE A 57 5.44 14.53 7.08
C ILE A 57 5.04 15.91 7.64
N ASN A 58 3.74 16.20 7.72
CA ASN A 58 3.24 17.53 8.07
C ASN A 58 3.06 17.76 9.57
N SER A 59 3.27 16.74 10.39
CA SER A 59 3.12 16.87 11.83
C SER A 59 4.16 17.80 12.44
N PRO A 60 3.78 18.57 13.48
CA PRO A 60 4.66 19.51 14.15
C PRO A 60 5.69 18.85 15.06
N ALA A 61 5.53 17.56 15.39
CA ALA A 61 6.49 16.85 16.23
C ALA A 61 7.83 16.68 15.50
N GLU A 62 8.95 16.85 16.21
CA GLU A 62 10.30 16.64 15.66
C GLU A 62 10.52 15.17 15.28
N ASP A 63 10.12 14.28 16.19
CA ASP A 63 10.13 12.85 16.02
C ASP A 63 8.69 12.32 15.98
N GLU A 64 8.35 11.55 14.95
CA GLU A 64 7.06 10.90 14.86
C GLU A 64 7.18 9.51 14.26
N ARG A 65 6.39 8.60 14.82
CA ARG A 65 6.25 7.24 14.31
C ARG A 65 4.80 6.96 14.00
N LYS A 66 4.53 6.41 12.82
CA LYS A 66 3.25 5.84 12.43
C LYS A 66 3.43 4.41 11.97
N ILE A 67 2.58 3.54 12.50
CA ILE A 67 2.50 2.13 12.09
C ILE A 67 1.21 1.97 11.28
N VAL A 68 1.34 1.47 10.06
CA VAL A 68 0.21 1.17 9.18
C VAL A 68 0.10 -0.35 9.07
N PRO A 69 -0.95 -0.98 9.63
CA PRO A 69 -1.16 -2.41 9.48
C PRO A 69 -1.53 -2.75 8.03
N LEU A 70 -0.79 -3.67 7.43
CA LEU A 70 -0.98 -4.11 6.04
C LEU A 70 -1.43 -5.57 5.94
N GLU A 71 -1.63 -6.27 7.05
CA GLU A 71 -2.10 -7.66 7.07
C GLU A 71 -3.34 -7.87 6.19
N THR A 72 -4.37 -7.04 6.30
CA THR A 72 -5.61 -7.23 5.52
C THR A 72 -5.46 -6.93 4.02
N VAL A 73 -4.34 -6.33 3.61
CA VAL A 73 -4.06 -5.88 2.23
C VAL A 73 -3.00 -6.76 1.55
N LEU A 74 -2.10 -7.34 2.34
CA LEU A 74 -0.96 -8.15 1.90
C LEU A 74 -1.07 -9.63 2.33
N SER A 75 -1.95 -9.98 3.27
CA SER A 75 -2.16 -11.38 3.65
C SER A 75 -3.08 -12.10 2.68
N SER A 76 -2.65 -13.30 2.30
CA SER A 76 -3.36 -14.23 1.45
C SER A 76 -4.53 -14.91 2.19
N SER A 77 -5.52 -14.15 2.65
CA SER A 77 -6.83 -14.75 2.90
C SER A 77 -7.47 -15.16 1.56
N SER A 78 -8.51 -16.00 1.60
CA SER A 78 -9.03 -16.80 0.47
C SER A 78 -9.55 -16.02 -0.75
N ASN A 79 -9.53 -14.68 -0.73
CA ASN A 79 -10.08 -13.83 -1.79
C ASN A 79 -9.00 -13.02 -2.50
N ASP A 80 -9.03 -13.03 -3.83
CA ASP A 80 -8.09 -12.31 -4.71
C ASP A 80 -8.10 -10.79 -4.52
N PHE A 81 -9.21 -10.23 -4.03
CA PHE A 81 -9.36 -8.80 -3.71
C PHE A 81 -8.56 -8.36 -2.47
N ALA A 82 -7.94 -9.28 -1.73
CA ALA A 82 -7.11 -8.97 -0.57
C ALA A 82 -5.61 -9.06 -0.86
N ARG A 83 -5.22 -9.20 -2.14
CA ARG A 83 -3.82 -9.40 -2.57
C ARG A 83 -3.37 -8.26 -3.47
N TYR A 84 -2.84 -7.21 -2.85
CA TYR A 84 -2.31 -6.07 -3.58
C TYR A 84 -0.78 -6.01 -3.47
N ASN A 85 -0.12 -5.66 -4.57
CA ASN A 85 1.25 -5.18 -4.55
C ASN A 85 1.22 -3.67 -4.27
N ILE A 86 1.98 -3.22 -3.27
CA ILE A 86 2.11 -1.81 -2.95
C ILE A 86 3.52 -1.38 -3.34
N THR A 87 3.63 -0.39 -4.22
CA THR A 87 4.89 0.20 -4.65
C THR A 87 4.92 1.64 -4.18
N ILE A 88 5.92 1.99 -3.39
CA ILE A 88 6.15 3.35 -2.89
C ILE A 88 7.46 3.82 -3.50
N PHE A 89 7.47 4.96 -4.17
CA PHE A 89 8.69 5.48 -4.77
C PHE A 89 8.66 7.00 -4.84
N ASN A 90 9.84 7.61 -4.93
CA ASN A 90 9.95 9.04 -5.17
C ASN A 90 9.72 9.35 -6.65
N ARG A 91 8.85 10.32 -6.97
CA ARG A 91 8.64 10.76 -8.35
C ARG A 91 9.90 11.48 -8.83
N ALA A 92 10.52 10.92 -9.88
CA ALA A 92 11.45 11.67 -10.72
C ALA A 92 10.64 12.45 -11.77
N PRO A 93 10.94 13.73 -12.07
CA PRO A 93 12.15 14.49 -11.74
C PRO A 93 12.03 15.45 -10.54
N ASP A 94 10.83 15.60 -9.96
CA ASP A 94 10.57 16.61 -8.94
C ASP A 94 11.17 16.26 -7.58
N LYS A 95 11.43 14.99 -7.23
CA LYS A 95 11.99 14.59 -5.92
C LYS A 95 11.32 15.24 -4.68
N LYS A 96 10.09 15.74 -4.84
CA LYS A 96 9.22 16.32 -3.78
C LYS A 96 8.01 15.45 -3.48
N THR A 97 7.81 14.39 -4.25
CA THR A 97 6.52 13.72 -4.32
C THR A 97 6.71 12.23 -4.19
N LEU A 98 6.17 11.66 -3.13
CA LEU A 98 6.02 10.22 -2.98
C LEU A 98 4.81 9.74 -3.77
N ILE A 99 5.02 8.71 -4.58
CA ILE A 99 3.97 8.02 -5.33
C ILE A 99 3.75 6.67 -4.69
N ILE A 100 2.51 6.42 -4.31
CA ILE A 100 2.04 5.16 -3.75
C ILE A 100 1.14 4.55 -4.82
N THR A 101 1.50 3.37 -5.30
CA THR A 101 0.73 2.63 -6.29
C THR A 101 0.32 1.29 -5.69
N VAL A 102 -0.96 0.97 -5.78
CA VAL A 102 -1.55 -0.27 -5.26
C VAL A 102 -2.14 -1.03 -6.43
N LYS A 103 -1.61 -2.21 -6.73
CA LYS A 103 -2.02 -3.02 -7.89
C LYS A 103 -2.43 -4.42 -7.45
N SER A 104 -3.59 -4.89 -7.88
CA SER A 104 -3.99 -6.28 -7.61
C SER A 104 -3.06 -7.26 -8.32
N ASN A 105 -2.73 -8.36 -7.65
CA ASN A 105 -1.89 -9.39 -8.22
C ASN A 105 -2.58 -10.18 -9.36
N THR A 106 -3.91 -10.27 -9.35
CA THR A 106 -4.66 -11.20 -10.22
C THR A 106 -5.66 -10.51 -11.15
N GLN A 107 -6.33 -9.44 -10.72
CA GLN A 107 -7.46 -8.85 -11.47
C GLN A 107 -7.12 -7.59 -12.28
N GLY A 108 -5.84 -7.19 -12.33
CA GLY A 108 -5.40 -6.04 -13.12
C GLY A 108 -5.88 -4.67 -12.63
N CYS A 109 -6.59 -4.61 -11.51
CA CYS A 109 -7.03 -3.37 -10.88
C CYS A 109 -5.86 -2.60 -10.26
N GLN A 110 -5.97 -1.27 -10.26
CA GLN A 110 -4.95 -0.37 -9.76
C GLN A 110 -5.54 0.89 -9.12
N GLY A 111 -4.84 1.42 -8.13
CA GLY A 111 -5.11 2.69 -7.48
C GLY A 111 -3.81 3.39 -7.13
N GLY A 112 -3.87 4.71 -6.95
CA GLY A 112 -2.68 5.51 -6.68
C GLY A 112 -2.95 6.68 -5.77
N ALA A 113 -1.92 7.09 -5.03
CA ALA A 113 -1.90 8.31 -4.24
C ALA A 113 -0.56 9.02 -4.42
N SER A 114 -0.58 10.34 -4.22
CA SER A 114 0.58 11.21 -4.39
C SER A 114 0.69 12.10 -3.16
N VAL A 115 1.86 12.13 -2.52
CA VAL A 115 2.10 12.90 -1.30
C VAL A 115 3.28 13.82 -1.52
N GLY A 116 3.06 15.13 -1.43
CA GLY A 116 4.12 16.13 -1.51
C GLY A 116 4.80 16.35 -0.15
N TYR A 117 6.09 16.67 -0.17
CA TYR A 117 6.86 17.09 1.00
C TYR A 117 7.73 18.32 0.70
N PRO A 118 8.01 19.18 1.71
CA PRO A 118 8.79 20.41 1.51
C PRO A 118 10.25 20.07 1.22
N GLU A 119 10.80 20.62 0.13
CA GLU A 119 11.96 20.03 -0.55
C GLU A 119 13.35 20.41 -0.02
N GLU A 120 13.51 21.43 0.81
CA GLU A 120 14.88 21.96 0.97
C GLU A 120 15.79 21.12 1.90
N ASN A 121 15.24 20.30 2.80
CA ASN A 121 16.05 19.47 3.72
C ASN A 121 15.34 18.15 4.11
N PHE A 122 14.69 17.47 3.15
CA PHE A 122 13.97 16.22 3.43
C PHE A 122 14.66 15.02 2.76
N GLU A 123 15.11 14.06 3.55
CA GLU A 123 15.77 12.84 3.07
C GLU A 123 14.88 11.61 3.26
N LEU A 124 14.75 10.80 2.22
CA LEU A 124 13.99 9.56 2.23
C LEU A 124 14.93 8.37 2.37
N HIS A 125 14.58 7.45 3.27
CA HIS A 125 15.36 6.25 3.55
C HIS A 125 14.44 5.03 3.48
N TYR A 126 14.70 4.11 2.55
CA TYR A 126 13.91 2.88 2.38
C TYR A 126 14.63 1.69 3.03
N ASN A 127 13.93 0.97 3.90
CA ASN A 127 14.38 -0.29 4.48
C ASN A 127 13.47 -1.43 4.02
N ASP A 128 14.01 -2.32 3.18
CA ASP A 128 13.31 -3.51 2.69
C ASP A 128 13.72 -4.74 3.51
N VAL A 129 12.82 -5.70 3.66
CA VAL A 129 13.02 -6.91 4.46
C VAL A 129 14.21 -7.71 3.89
N GLY A 130 15.40 -7.50 4.46
CA GLY A 130 16.63 -8.18 4.08
C GLY A 130 17.70 -7.31 3.43
N ASN A 131 17.37 -6.07 3.03
CA ASN A 131 18.34 -5.08 2.55
C ASN A 131 18.27 -3.83 3.42
N ARG A 132 19.19 -3.77 4.39
CA ARG A 132 19.42 -2.57 5.22
C ARG A 132 19.88 -1.45 4.29
N PHE A 133 18.97 -0.57 3.93
CA PHE A 133 19.15 0.58 3.03
C PHE A 133 19.43 0.18 1.57
N SER A 134 18.36 0.09 0.78
CA SER A 134 18.50 -0.01 -0.67
C SER A 134 18.62 1.40 -1.25
N ASP A 135 19.64 1.66 -2.08
CA ASP A 135 19.75 2.87 -2.91
C ASP A 135 18.65 2.94 -3.98
N ASN A 136 17.81 1.91 -4.08
CA ASN A 136 16.62 1.97 -4.91
C ASN A 136 15.63 2.92 -4.23
N ASP A 137 15.31 4.02 -4.90
CA ASP A 137 14.27 4.99 -4.51
C ASP A 137 12.84 4.40 -4.48
N ASN A 138 12.71 3.08 -4.26
CA ASN A 138 11.47 2.34 -4.25
C ASN A 138 11.41 1.29 -3.12
N LEU A 139 10.20 1.09 -2.61
CA LEU A 139 9.82 0.00 -1.72
C LEU A 139 8.67 -0.76 -2.35
N ASN A 140 8.86 -2.07 -2.53
CA ASN A 140 7.88 -2.97 -3.16
C ASN A 140 7.38 -4.00 -2.16
N LEU A 141 6.16 -3.80 -1.66
CA LEU A 141 5.49 -4.72 -0.75
C LEU A 141 4.64 -5.69 -1.57
N THR A 142 5.01 -6.96 -1.56
CA THR A 142 4.32 -8.02 -2.31
C THR A 142 3.60 -8.98 -1.37
N PRO A 143 2.38 -9.46 -1.67
CA PRO A 143 1.65 -10.37 -0.80
C PRO A 143 2.45 -11.63 -0.48
N SER A 144 2.35 -12.09 0.77
CA SER A 144 2.98 -13.35 1.18
C SER A 144 1.99 -14.52 1.23
N ASN A 145 2.49 -15.70 0.87
CA ASN A 145 1.76 -16.97 0.92
C ASN A 145 2.09 -17.78 2.19
N THR A 146 3.04 -17.34 3.02
CA THR A 146 3.47 -18.04 4.24
C THR A 146 2.72 -17.51 5.47
N PHE A 147 2.23 -18.42 6.31
CA PHE A 147 1.46 -18.08 7.52
C PHE A 147 2.28 -17.26 8.53
N SER A 148 3.60 -17.37 8.51
CA SER A 148 4.54 -16.64 9.38
C SER A 148 4.69 -15.15 9.02
N GLU A 149 4.24 -14.72 7.84
CA GLU A 149 4.38 -13.34 7.34
C GLU A 149 3.04 -12.59 7.31
N ARG A 150 2.04 -13.09 8.05
CA ARG A 150 0.72 -12.44 8.16
C ARG A 150 0.80 -11.07 8.82
N SER A 151 1.62 -10.93 9.86
CA SER A 151 1.83 -9.68 10.57
C SER A 151 2.74 -8.76 9.76
N ARG A 152 2.18 -8.05 8.77
CA ARG A 152 2.92 -7.08 7.96
C ARG A 152 2.51 -5.65 8.27
N TYR A 153 3.51 -4.81 8.53
CA TYR A 153 3.34 -3.41 8.90
C TYR A 153 4.23 -2.53 8.03
N LEU A 154 3.71 -1.39 7.59
CA LEU A 154 4.51 -0.31 7.05
C LEU A 154 4.78 0.69 8.17
N ILE A 155 6.05 0.92 8.45
CA ILE A 155 6.49 1.85 9.47
C ILE A 155 7.02 3.11 8.82
N LEU A 156 6.48 4.23 9.27
CA LEU A 156 6.88 5.57 8.87
C LEU A 156 7.51 6.26 10.07
N LEU A 157 8.74 6.69 9.92
CA LEU A 157 9.53 7.29 10.99
C LEU A 157 10.08 8.62 10.52
N LYS A 158 9.56 9.72 11.06
CA LYS A 158 10.16 11.04 10.88
C LYS A 158 11.11 11.31 12.03
N CYS A 159 12.31 11.75 11.71
CA CYS A 159 13.28 12.25 12.68
C CYS A 159 13.85 13.58 12.19
N SER A 160 13.95 14.57 13.07
CA SER A 160 14.55 15.86 12.73
C SER A 160 15.95 15.98 13.32
N GLU A 161 16.91 16.16 12.43
CA GLU A 161 18.27 16.46 12.77
C GLU A 161 18.49 17.98 12.92
N LYS A 162 18.76 18.46 14.14
CA LYS A 162 19.18 19.85 14.38
C LYS A 162 20.68 20.01 14.18
N GLU A 163 21.14 20.51 13.04
CA GLU A 163 22.57 20.74 12.82
C GLU A 163 23.04 21.92 13.69
N LEU A 164 23.92 21.64 14.66
CA LEU A 164 24.40 22.60 15.67
C LEU A 164 25.16 23.79 15.06
N THR A 165 25.66 23.65 13.83
CA THR A 165 26.60 24.57 13.19
C THR A 165 26.00 25.48 12.11
N ALA A 166 24.83 25.15 11.56
CA ALA A 166 24.25 25.88 10.42
C ALA A 166 22.82 26.39 10.65
N GLY A 167 22.16 26.03 11.75
CA GLY A 167 20.76 26.42 12.00
C GLY A 167 19.74 25.79 11.05
N ALA A 168 20.18 24.95 10.11
CA ALA A 168 19.34 24.14 9.24
C ALA A 168 18.93 22.86 9.99
N SER A 169 17.63 22.54 9.94
CA SER A 169 17.11 21.26 10.42
C SER A 169 16.90 20.33 9.22
N VAL A 170 17.64 19.23 9.17
CA VAL A 170 17.37 18.15 8.20
C VAL A 170 16.27 17.28 8.76
N LYS A 171 15.33 16.85 7.92
CA LYS A 171 14.24 15.96 8.27
C LYS A 171 14.43 14.67 7.50
N HIS A 172 14.56 13.57 8.23
CA HIS A 172 14.68 12.24 7.65
C HIS A 172 13.34 11.53 7.78
N LEU A 173 12.90 10.85 6.72
CA LEU A 173 11.77 9.93 6.75
C LEU A 173 12.27 8.54 6.39
N PHE A 174 12.22 7.66 7.38
CA PHE A 174 12.48 6.24 7.19
C PHE A 174 11.16 5.52 6.91
N ILE A 175 11.18 4.69 5.87
CA ILE A 175 10.06 3.91 5.39
C ILE A 175 10.50 2.44 5.45
N GLU A 176 9.89 1.66 6.32
CA GLU A 176 10.28 0.28 6.57
C GLU A 176 9.12 -0.68 6.35
N ASP A 177 9.42 -1.80 5.67
CA ASP A 177 8.58 -2.98 5.66
C ASP A 177 8.95 -3.89 6.83
N CYS A 178 7.98 -4.17 7.70
CA CYS A 178 8.18 -5.06 8.84
C CYS A 178 7.22 -6.25 8.82
N ASN A 179 7.76 -7.45 9.08
CA ASN A 179 7.03 -8.71 9.16
C ASN A 179 7.03 -9.34 10.57
N ALA A 180 7.39 -8.59 11.61
CA ALA A 180 7.43 -9.08 12.99
C ALA A 180 6.02 -9.35 13.54
N GLU A 181 5.89 -10.28 14.48
CA GLU A 181 4.60 -10.64 15.09
C GLU A 181 3.93 -9.42 15.75
N LYS A 182 4.74 -8.59 16.44
CA LYS A 182 4.32 -7.33 17.05
C LYS A 182 5.00 -6.15 16.38
N PRO A 183 4.28 -5.03 16.20
CA PRO A 183 4.85 -3.83 15.59
C PRO A 183 5.94 -3.18 16.44
N SER A 184 6.03 -3.53 17.74
CA SER A 184 7.10 -3.07 18.62
C SER A 184 8.48 -3.57 18.26
N ASP A 185 8.54 -4.74 17.62
CA ASP A 185 9.79 -5.45 17.41
C ASP A 185 10.48 -4.99 16.12
N CYS A 186 9.73 -4.29 15.26
CA CYS A 186 10.18 -3.76 13.99
C CYS A 186 11.21 -2.63 14.12
N VAL A 187 11.26 -1.93 15.25
CA VAL A 187 12.07 -0.70 15.42
C VAL A 187 13.51 -1.01 15.87
N LEU A 188 13.83 -2.27 16.20
CA LEU A 188 15.11 -2.66 16.79
C LEU A 188 16.32 -2.51 15.86
N ASN A 189 16.12 -2.28 14.55
CA ASN A 189 17.21 -2.17 13.57
C ASN A 189 17.55 -0.73 13.13
N PHE A 190 16.80 0.30 13.55
CA PHE A 190 17.25 1.69 13.39
C PHE A 190 18.31 2.09 14.41
N ASN A 191 18.44 1.34 15.50
CA ASN A 191 19.47 1.57 16.51
C ASN A 191 20.84 1.03 16.07
N ASP A 192 21.84 1.89 16.26
CA ASP A 192 23.26 1.61 16.54
C ASP A 192 24.35 1.82 15.50
N ALA A 193 24.09 2.00 14.21
CA ALA A 193 25.18 2.35 13.27
C ALA A 193 24.96 3.67 12.52
N PHE A 194 23.76 3.90 11.96
CA PHE A 194 23.47 5.10 11.19
C PHE A 194 23.02 6.27 12.09
N LEU A 195 22.10 6.02 13.03
CA LEU A 195 21.67 7.02 14.01
C LEU A 195 22.79 7.40 15.00
N THR A 196 23.68 6.47 15.33
CA THR A 196 24.88 6.71 16.15
C THR A 196 25.99 7.41 15.37
N GLY A 197 26.15 7.11 14.08
CA GLY A 197 27.07 7.82 13.17
C GLY A 197 26.66 9.28 12.91
N LEU A 198 25.35 9.55 12.88
CA LEU A 198 24.76 10.91 12.87
C LEU A 198 24.76 11.59 14.25
N GLY A 199 25.28 10.93 15.29
CA GLY A 199 25.43 11.50 16.63
C GLY A 199 24.13 11.85 17.36
N LYS A 200 22.97 11.29 16.97
CA LYS A 200 21.65 11.72 17.49
C LYS A 200 20.71 10.56 17.81
N LYS A 201 20.11 10.65 19.01
CA LYS A 201 19.01 9.81 19.48
C LYS A 201 17.70 10.38 18.93
N CYS A 202 17.15 9.83 17.85
CA CYS A 202 15.73 10.02 17.60
C CYS A 202 14.99 9.41 18.80
N ALA A 203 14.30 10.22 19.59
CA ALA A 203 13.75 9.82 20.87
C ALA A 203 12.32 9.36 20.69
N PHE A 204 12.14 8.10 20.28
CA PHE A 204 10.81 7.55 20.12
C PHE A 204 10.23 7.11 21.47
N PRO A 205 9.00 7.50 21.82
CA PRO A 205 8.33 6.94 22.97
C PRO A 205 8.11 5.44 22.78
N ASP A 206 8.45 4.67 23.83
CA ASP A 206 8.22 3.23 23.91
C ASP A 206 6.74 2.91 23.72
N ILE A 207 6.48 1.84 22.95
CA ILE A 207 5.13 1.37 22.56
C ILE A 207 4.30 0.92 23.77
N ASN A 208 4.95 0.73 24.92
CA ASN A 208 4.31 0.31 26.16
C ASN A 208 3.75 1.48 27.01
N SER A 209 3.71 2.71 26.48
CA SER A 209 3.27 3.91 27.21
C SER A 209 1.85 4.40 26.85
N VAL A 210 1.05 3.60 26.14
CA VAL A 210 -0.39 3.83 25.91
C VAL A 210 -1.20 2.65 26.41
#